data_AF-A0A6V7E9D4-F1
#
_entry.id   AF-A0A6V7E9D4-F1
#
_cell.length_a   1.000
_cell.length_b   1.000
_cell.length_c   1.000
_cell.angle_alpha   90.00
_cell.angle_beta   90.00
_cell.angle_gamma   90.00
#
_symmetry.space_group_name_H-M   'P 1'
#
loop_
_entity.id
_entity.type
_entity.pdbx_description
1 polymer ?
#
loop_
_entity_poly.entity_id
_entity_poly.type
_entity_poly.pdbx_seq_one_letter_code
_entity_poly.pdbx_strand_id
1 'polypeptide(L)' 'MEEQNTGAPRISRYETGQHDPDPETAAKLAQALGLPLAYFYATPDMLAEAILLIAKLPEDRQQEAIAALRAIADKKG' A
#
# COMPACT_ATOMS: atom_id res chain seq x y z
N MET A 1 5.16 6.80 -35.40
CA MET A 1 3.84 7.09 -34.83
C MET A 1 4.07 7.28 -33.34
N GLU A 2 3.88 8.49 -32.85
CA GLU A 2 4.04 8.81 -31.43
C GLU A 2 2.94 8.08 -30.65
N GLU A 3 3.30 7.15 -29.77
CA GLU A 3 2.38 6.64 -28.77
C GLU A 3 1.90 7.84 -27.95
N GLN A 4 0.65 8.23 -28.13
CA GLN A 4 0.04 9.24 -27.29
C GLN A 4 0.06 8.72 -25.85
N ASN A 5 0.90 9.33 -25.01
CA ASN A 5 1.05 9.02 -23.59
C ASN A 5 -0.19 9.49 -22.81
N THR A 6 -1.32 8.81 -23.03
CA THR A 6 -2.62 9.10 -22.40
C THR A 6 -2.66 8.72 -20.91
N GLY A 7 -1.65 8.01 -20.41
CA GLY A 7 -1.52 7.62 -19.00
C GLY A 7 -0.84 8.67 -18.12
N ALA A 8 0.22 9.34 -18.60
CA ALA A 8 0.99 10.28 -17.79
C ALA A 8 0.17 11.43 -17.18
N PRO A 9 -0.79 12.06 -17.89
CA PRO A 9 -1.65 13.09 -17.28
C PRO A 9 -2.53 12.56 -16.15
N ARG A 10 -2.94 11.29 -16.19
CA ARG A 10 -3.76 10.67 -15.13
C ARG A 10 -2.92 10.36 -13.90
N ILE A 11 -1.73 9.78 -14.10
CA ILE A 11 -0.79 9.48 -13.01
C ILE A 11 -0.38 10.76 -12.27
N SER A 12 -0.03 11.82 -13.00
CA SER A 12 0.34 13.11 -12.40
C SER A 12 -0.75 13.71 -11.49
N ARG A 13 -2.04 13.53 -11.85
CA ARG A 13 -3.16 13.98 -11.00
C ARG A 13 -3.29 13.16 -9.72
N TYR A 14 -2.96 11.87 -9.77
CA TYR A 14 -2.95 10.99 -8.59
C TYR A 14 -1.79 11.35 -7.67
N GLU A 15 -0.59 11.55 -8.22
CA GLU A 15 0.61 11.92 -7.46
C GLU A 15 0.50 13.28 -6.75
N THR A 16 -0.20 14.22 -7.37
CA THR A 16 -0.41 15.57 -6.79
C THR A 16 -1.62 15.64 -5.85
N GLY A 17 -2.36 14.54 -5.67
CA GLY A 17 -3.58 14.51 -4.86
C GLY A 17 -4.73 15.33 -5.44
N GLN A 18 -4.67 15.72 -6.73
CA GLN A 18 -5.73 16.49 -7.39
C GLN A 18 -6.97 15.63 -7.63
N HIS A 19 -6.78 14.33 -7.88
CA HIS A 19 -7.84 13.33 -7.98
C HIS A 19 -7.38 12.04 -7.31
N ASP A 20 -8.29 11.31 -6.70
CA ASP A 20 -8.03 9.93 -6.30
C ASP A 20 -8.33 8.97 -7.46
N PRO A 21 -7.53 7.90 -7.64
CA PRO A 21 -7.89 6.83 -8.56
C PRO A 21 -9.16 6.13 -8.08
N ASP A 22 -10.02 5.72 -9.01
CA ASP A 22 -11.11 4.80 -8.68
C ASP A 22 -10.56 3.46 -8.14
N PRO A 23 -11.37 2.65 -7.42
CA PRO A 23 -10.89 1.42 -6.79
C PRO A 23 -10.24 0.42 -7.77
N GLU A 24 -10.72 0.35 -9.02
CA GLU A 24 -10.17 -0.55 -10.03
C GLU A 24 -8.78 -0.07 -10.49
N THR A 25 -8.64 1.23 -10.70
CA THR A 25 -7.37 1.89 -11.06
C THR A 25 -6.37 1.77 -9.92
N ALA A 26 -6.78 1.98 -8.67
CA ALA A 26 -5.93 1.79 -7.49
C ALA A 26 -5.44 0.34 -7.37
N ALA A 27 -6.32 -0.65 -7.59
CA ALA A 27 -5.92 -2.05 -7.59
C ALA A 27 -4.90 -2.38 -8.68
N LYS A 28 -5.09 -1.85 -9.90
CA LYS A 28 -4.13 -2.00 -11.01
C LYS A 28 -2.77 -1.36 -10.69
N LEU A 29 -2.78 -0.18 -10.08
CA LEU A 29 -1.55 0.49 -9.64
C LEU A 29 -0.83 -0.32 -8.55
N ALA A 30 -1.56 -0.84 -7.56
CA ALA A 30 -1.01 -1.66 -6.50
C ALA A 30 -0.34 -2.91 -7.07
N GLN A 31 -1.01 -3.60 -8.00
CA GLN A 31 -0.45 -4.75 -8.70
C GLN A 31 0.81 -4.40 -9.49
N ALA A 32 0.79 -3.30 -10.25
CA ALA A 32 1.92 -2.87 -11.07
C ALA A 32 3.15 -2.49 -10.22
N LEU A 33 2.93 -1.93 -9.02
CA LEU A 33 3.99 -1.55 -8.10
C LEU A 33 4.43 -2.71 -7.17
N GLY A 34 3.73 -3.84 -7.19
CA GLY A 34 3.97 -4.94 -6.24
C GLY A 34 3.70 -4.54 -4.79
N LEU A 35 2.73 -3.66 -4.57
CA LEU A 35 2.36 -3.14 -3.25
C LEU A 35 0.97 -3.64 -2.83
N PRO A 36 0.69 -3.81 -1.52
CA PRO A 36 -0.66 -4.04 -1.04
C PRO A 36 -1.56 -2.84 -1.35
N LEU A 37 -2.77 -3.06 -1.84
CA LEU A 37 -3.74 -1.98 -2.09
C LEU A 37 -3.99 -1.13 -0.83
N ALA A 38 -3.98 -1.75 0.34
CA ALA A 38 -4.14 -1.06 1.62
C ALA A 38 -3.08 0.02 1.88
N TYR A 39 -1.88 -0.10 1.28
CA TYR A 39 -0.80 0.87 1.44
C TYR A 39 -1.19 2.27 0.95
N PHE A 40 -1.95 2.38 -0.15
CA PHE A 40 -2.34 3.68 -0.71
C PHE A 40 -3.29 4.49 0.17
N TYR A 41 -3.95 3.84 1.12
CA TYR A 41 -4.95 4.46 2.00
C TYR A 41 -4.50 4.49 3.46
N ALA A 42 -3.32 3.98 3.76
CA ALA A 42 -2.81 3.86 5.13
C ALA A 42 -2.31 5.22 5.64
N THR A 43 -2.94 5.71 6.70
CA THR A 43 -2.48 6.88 7.46
C THR A 43 -2.57 6.56 8.96
N PRO A 44 -1.56 6.92 9.78
CA PRO A 44 -0.32 7.67 9.46
C PRO A 44 0.78 6.79 8.83
N ASP A 45 1.93 7.39 8.46
CA ASP A 45 3.08 6.73 7.81
C ASP A 45 3.53 5.42 8.49
N MET A 46 3.46 5.38 9.82
CA MET A 46 3.75 4.17 10.59
C MET A 46 2.86 3.00 10.13
N LEU A 47 1.57 3.22 9.89
CA LEU A 47 0.64 2.18 9.47
C LEU A 47 0.98 1.69 8.06
N ALA A 48 1.35 2.62 7.18
CA ALA A 48 1.80 2.31 5.84
C ALA A 48 3.08 1.44 5.88
N GLU A 49 4.04 1.79 6.75
CA GLU A 49 5.25 1.02 6.97
C GLU A 49 4.94 -0.40 7.49
N ALA A 50 4.07 -0.54 8.48
CA ALA A 50 3.66 -1.84 9.01
C ALA A 50 3.04 -2.74 7.93
N ILE A 51 2.18 -2.17 7.07
CA ILE A 51 1.58 -2.89 5.92
C ILE A 51 2.68 -3.38 4.97
N LEU A 52 3.65 -2.54 4.62
CA LEU A 52 4.75 -2.91 3.72
C LEU A 52 5.65 -3.98 4.33
N LEU A 53 5.99 -3.87 5.61
CA LEU A 53 6.85 -4.81 6.30
C LEU A 53 6.22 -6.20 6.33
N ILE A 54 4.95 -6.29 6.74
CA ILE A 54 4.22 -7.56 6.79
C ILE A 54 4.08 -8.15 5.38
N ALA A 55 3.71 -7.36 4.38
CA ALA A 55 3.50 -7.86 3.02
C ALA A 55 4.76 -8.43 2.35
N LYS A 56 5.95 -8.02 2.79
CA LYS A 56 7.23 -8.53 2.28
C LYS A 56 7.67 -9.84 2.96
N LEU A 57 7.06 -10.21 4.07
CA LEU A 57 7.42 -11.41 4.80
C LEU A 57 6.79 -12.67 4.17
N PRO A 58 7.48 -13.82 4.21
CA PRO A 58 6.85 -15.12 3.99
C PRO A 58 5.71 -15.39 4.99
N GLU A 59 4.76 -16.26 4.63
CA GLU A 59 3.52 -16.46 5.40
C GLU A 59 3.76 -16.86 6.87
N ASP A 60 4.73 -17.75 7.14
CA ASP A 60 5.14 -18.13 8.50
C ASP A 60 5.62 -16.92 9.32
N ARG A 61 6.39 -16.03 8.68
CA ARG A 61 6.90 -14.81 9.31
C ARG A 61 5.85 -13.72 9.47
N GLN A 62 4.84 -13.68 8.61
CA GLN A 62 3.68 -12.81 8.81
C GLN A 62 2.93 -13.19 10.10
N GLN A 63 2.73 -14.49 10.34
CA GLN A 63 2.11 -14.98 11.56
C GLN A 63 2.93 -14.63 12.81
N GLU A 64 4.26 -14.80 12.75
CA GLU A 64 5.18 -14.38 13.82
C GLU A 64 5.07 -12.87 14.11
N ALA A 65 5.06 -12.03 13.07
CA ALA A 65 4.96 -10.57 13.21
C ALA A 65 3.63 -10.15 13.86
N ILE A 66 2.51 -10.74 13.44
CA ILE A 66 1.19 -10.49 14.04
C ILE A 66 1.15 -10.94 15.50
N ALA A 67 1.75 -12.09 15.83
CA ALA A 67 1.83 -12.55 17.22
C ALA A 67 2.64 -11.59 18.11
N ALA A 68 3.76 -11.07 17.59
CA ALA A 68 4.56 -10.07 18.30
C ALA A 68 3.78 -8.77 18.54
N LEU A 69 3.06 -8.27 17.52
CA LEU A 69 2.21 -7.08 17.65
C LEU A 69 1.09 -7.29 18.69
N ARG A 70 0.45 -8.46 18.73
CA ARG A 70 -0.54 -8.81 19.76
C ARG A 70 0.07 -8.81 21.15
N ALA A 71 1.23 -9.45 21.32
CA ALA A 71 1.91 -9.47 22.61
C ALA A 71 2.28 -8.07 23.12
N ILE A 72 2.63 -7.14 22.22
CA ILE A 72 2.86 -5.73 22.57
C ILE A 72 1.55 -5.05 22.99
N ALA A 73 0.47 -5.25 22.24
CA ALA A 73 -0.84 -4.67 22.53
C ALA A 73 -1.45 -5.19 23.84
N ASP A 74 -1.23 -6.46 24.16
CA ASP A 74 -1.74 -7.12 25.36
C ASP A 74 -0.89 -6.81 26.61
N LYS A 75 0.39 -6.49 26.43
CA LYS A 75 1.29 -5.98 27.49
C LYS A 75 0.98 -4.55 27.92
N LYS A 76 -0.31 -4.18 27.98
CA LYS A 76 -0.74 -2.93 28.60
C LYS A 76 -0.12 -2.84 30.00
N GLY A 77 0.76 -1.86 30.18
CA GLY A 77 1.10 -1.31 31.47
C GLY A 77 -0.10 -0.62 32.10
#